data_AF-A0A838NFP3-F1
#
_entry.id   AF-A0A838NFP3-F1
#
_cell.length_a   1.000
_cell.length_b   1.000
_cell.length_c   1.000
_cell.angle_alpha   90.00
_cell.angle_beta   90.00
_cell.angle_gamma   90.00
#
_symmetry.space_group_name_H-M   'P 1'
#
loop_
_entity.id
_entity.type
_entity.pdbx_description
1 polymer ?
#
loop_
_entity_poly.entity_id
_entity_poly.type
_entity_poly.pdbx_seq_one_letter_code
_entity_poly.pdbx_strand_id
1 'polypeptide(L)'
;MPSALRRLRSLGIALTLGTLILGRPAPAQQTPTRIPLTTGLTLVSTLQSVAPEGGPAAAGGQREDREDVVVVDRVGPDGVRYRWSFTGGGAAGTRADQGAFTRFVRAEDLESAPRVNLVFSSSDPERVPGATAFSLSSAVLSELRSAGQTRLSYAELDDALGGLLHDLAGRPAQGASGLARGIGIGLGGTRTYYRGTLSLVSPDPVVLPLLLNGRRIAFPALHARGRFALRERQIELDF
;
A
#
# COMPACT_ATOMS: atom_id res chain seq x y z
N MET A 1 -60.89 17.71 25.72
CA MET A 1 -60.73 17.78 27.18
C MET A 1 -59.38 18.39 27.51
N PRO A 2 -59.36 19.64 28.01
CA PRO A 2 -58.18 20.32 28.56
C PRO A 2 -58.18 20.28 30.10
N SER A 3 -56.99 20.28 30.73
CA SER A 3 -56.67 20.80 32.09
C SER A 3 -55.48 20.02 32.66
N ALA A 4 -54.26 20.57 32.75
CA ALA A 4 -53.79 21.55 33.74
C ALA A 4 -53.61 20.95 35.14
N LEU A 5 -52.36 21.01 35.65
CA LEU A 5 -51.89 21.02 37.07
C LEU A 5 -50.44 20.46 37.08
N ARG A 6 -49.49 20.84 37.93
CA ARG A 6 -49.14 22.07 38.65
C ARG A 6 -47.71 21.81 39.17
N ARG A 7 -46.80 22.76 38.95
CA ARG A 7 -45.60 23.13 39.72
C ARG A 7 -45.14 22.18 40.86
N LEU A 8 -43.86 21.79 40.83
CA LEU A 8 -43.01 21.91 42.02
C LEU A 8 -41.61 22.39 41.62
N ARG A 9 -41.22 23.54 42.20
CA ARG A 9 -39.90 24.13 42.14
C ARG A 9 -39.09 23.51 43.28
N SER A 10 -37.99 22.85 42.97
CA SER A 10 -36.97 22.46 43.94
C SER A 10 -35.69 23.19 43.58
N LEU A 11 -35.43 24.30 44.28
CA LEU A 11 -34.22 25.09 44.17
C LEU A 11 -33.14 24.39 45.01
N GLY A 12 -32.38 23.50 44.38
CA GLY A 12 -31.18 22.91 44.97
C GLY A 12 -29.99 23.82 44.72
N ILE A 13 -29.53 24.55 45.74
CA ILE A 13 -28.26 25.27 45.71
C ILE A 13 -27.16 24.21 45.80
N ALA A 14 -26.65 23.77 44.65
CA ALA A 14 -25.45 22.96 44.56
C ALA A 14 -24.24 23.89 44.65
N LEU A 15 -23.52 23.81 45.76
CA LEU A 15 -22.24 24.48 45.98
C LEU A 15 -21.18 23.78 45.11
N THR A 16 -20.97 24.26 43.88
CA THR A 16 -19.87 23.78 43.02
C THR A 16 -18.56 24.35 43.54
N LEU A 17 -17.79 23.54 44.27
CA LEU A 17 -16.36 23.78 44.45
C LEU A 17 -15.72 23.84 43.06
N GLY A 18 -15.37 25.05 42.62
CA GLY A 18 -14.64 25.27 41.39
C GLY A 18 -13.21 24.74 41.53
N THR A 19 -13.00 23.49 41.14
CA THR A 19 -11.66 22.96 40.92
C THR A 19 -11.05 23.74 39.77
N LEU A 20 -10.12 24.65 40.08
CA LEU A 20 -9.22 25.25 39.09
C LEU A 20 -8.38 24.13 38.49
N ILE A 21 -8.88 23.52 37.41
CA ILE A 21 -8.09 22.65 36.54
C ILE A 21 -7.08 23.57 35.86
N LEU A 22 -5.88 23.67 36.42
CA LEU A 22 -4.73 24.23 35.74
C LEU A 22 -4.50 23.35 34.50
N GLY A 23 -5.05 23.79 33.37
CA GLY A 23 -5.01 23.08 32.10
C GLY A 23 -3.56 22.77 31.75
N ARG A 24 -3.20 21.48 31.79
CA ARG A 24 -1.91 21.02 31.28
C ARG A 24 -1.87 21.42 29.81
N PRO A 25 -0.89 22.23 29.36
CA PRO A 25 -0.82 22.62 27.97
C PRO A 25 -0.79 21.36 27.12
N ALA A 26 -1.71 21.24 26.18
CA ALA A 26 -1.70 20.13 25.23
C ALA A 26 -0.32 20.12 24.57
N PRO A 27 0.33 18.95 24.44
CA PRO A 27 1.59 18.86 23.72
C PRO A 27 1.37 19.47 22.34
N ALA A 28 2.28 20.37 21.93
CA ALA A 28 2.22 21.00 20.62
C ALA A 28 2.10 19.90 19.56
N GLN A 29 0.97 19.85 18.85
CA GLN A 29 0.77 18.91 17.76
C GLN A 29 1.84 19.19 16.71
N GLN A 30 2.78 18.27 16.54
CA GLN A 30 3.76 18.35 15.47
C GLN A 30 2.99 18.36 14.15
N THR A 31 3.22 19.38 13.32
CA THR A 31 2.64 19.43 11.98
C THR A 31 3.05 18.16 11.24
N PRO A 32 2.09 17.40 10.66
CA PRO A 32 2.42 16.17 9.96
C PRO A 32 3.47 16.45 8.88
N THR A 33 4.56 15.68 8.89
CA THR A 33 5.60 15.80 7.86
C THR A 33 4.98 15.40 6.52
N ARG A 34 4.98 16.33 5.56
CA ARG A 34 4.51 16.08 4.19
C ARG A 34 5.70 15.97 3.27
N ILE A 35 5.76 14.88 2.50
CA ILE A 35 6.77 14.68 1.45
C ILE A 35 6.08 14.99 0.12
N PRO A 36 6.45 16.09 -0.56
CA PRO A 36 5.78 16.47 -1.80
C PRO A 36 6.23 15.56 -2.95
N LEU A 37 5.27 15.15 -3.78
CA LEU A 37 5.55 14.42 -5.01
C LEU A 37 6.18 15.39 -6.02
N THR A 38 7.51 15.37 -6.12
CA THR A 38 8.30 16.32 -6.91
C THR A 38 9.29 15.58 -7.79
N THR A 39 9.66 16.18 -8.91
CA THR A 39 10.73 15.65 -9.78
C THR A 39 12.01 15.45 -8.97
N GLY A 40 12.59 14.26 -9.05
CA GLY A 40 13.78 13.86 -8.31
C GLY A 40 13.51 13.17 -6.98
N LEU A 41 12.25 13.13 -6.49
CA LEU A 41 11.90 12.32 -5.34
C LEU A 41 12.28 10.86 -5.62
N THR A 42 13.09 10.28 -4.74
CA THR A 42 13.62 8.92 -4.88
C THR A 42 13.17 8.09 -3.70
N LEU A 43 12.52 6.96 -3.99
CA LEU A 43 12.15 5.94 -3.02
C LEU A 43 13.12 4.77 -3.21
N VAL A 44 13.77 4.38 -2.13
CA VAL A 44 14.65 3.21 -2.09
C VAL A 44 14.05 2.21 -1.11
N SER A 45 13.89 0.96 -1.54
CA SER A 45 13.45 -0.13 -0.68
C SER A 45 14.32 -1.36 -0.90
N THR A 46 14.71 -2.00 0.20
CA THR A 46 15.35 -3.31 0.19
C THR A 46 14.33 -4.36 0.58
N LEU A 47 14.11 -5.33 -0.29
CA LEU A 47 13.22 -6.46 -0.09
C LEU A 47 14.07 -7.71 0.13
N GLN A 48 13.65 -8.52 1.10
CA GLN A 48 14.19 -9.86 1.28
C GLN A 48 13.06 -10.85 1.00
N SER A 49 13.23 -11.68 -0.02
CA SER A 49 12.32 -12.79 -0.31
C SER A 49 12.96 -14.12 0.07
N VAL A 50 12.13 -15.03 0.54
CA VAL A 50 12.51 -16.44 0.71
C VAL A 50 11.89 -17.21 -0.44
N ALA A 51 12.72 -17.90 -1.22
CA ALA A 51 12.23 -18.78 -2.27
C ALA A 51 11.29 -19.83 -1.67
N PRO A 52 10.13 -20.11 -2.30
CA PRO A 52 9.23 -21.15 -1.82
C PRO A 52 9.93 -22.50 -1.83
N GLU A 53 9.71 -23.29 -0.78
CA GLU A 53 10.27 -24.64 -0.67
C GLU A 53 9.83 -25.49 -1.89
N GLY A 54 10.80 -26.07 -2.62
CA GLY A 54 10.56 -26.89 -3.81
C GLY A 54 10.63 -26.18 -5.17
N GLY A 55 10.87 -24.87 -5.25
CA GLY A 55 11.24 -24.20 -6.49
C GLY A 55 12.65 -24.58 -6.98
N PRO A 56 13.02 -24.32 -8.26
CA PRO A 56 14.38 -24.57 -8.75
C PRO A 56 15.46 -23.78 -7.98
N ALA A 57 15.09 -22.65 -7.37
CA ALA A 57 15.94 -21.88 -6.44
C ALA A 57 15.88 -22.37 -4.97
N ALA A 58 15.05 -23.36 -4.66
CA ALA A 58 14.79 -23.81 -3.30
C ALA A 58 15.75 -24.88 -2.78
N ALA A 59 16.68 -25.36 -3.62
CA ALA A 59 17.77 -26.23 -3.21
C ALA A 59 18.77 -25.45 -2.34
N GLY A 60 18.36 -25.09 -1.12
CA GLY A 60 19.18 -24.37 -0.15
C GLY A 60 18.47 -23.32 0.71
N GLY A 61 17.15 -23.10 0.54
CA GLY A 61 16.44 -22.06 1.31
C GLY A 61 17.04 -20.67 1.12
N GLN A 62 17.53 -20.38 -0.09
CA GLN A 62 18.31 -19.19 -0.35
C GLN A 62 17.44 -17.94 -0.19
N ARG A 63 17.93 -17.00 0.62
CA ARG A 63 17.34 -15.66 0.74
C ARG A 63 17.79 -14.84 -0.46
N GLU A 64 16.84 -14.21 -1.13
CA GLU A 64 17.09 -13.29 -2.21
C GLU A 64 16.91 -11.88 -1.68
N ASP A 65 18.01 -11.13 -1.67
CA ASP A 65 17.96 -9.70 -1.38
C ASP A 65 17.79 -8.94 -2.69
N ARG A 66 16.95 -7.92 -2.65
CA ARG A 66 16.64 -7.05 -3.78
C ARG A 66 16.60 -5.60 -3.33
N GLU A 67 17.20 -4.72 -4.11
CA GLU A 67 17.05 -3.28 -3.98
C GLU A 67 16.19 -2.75 -5.12
N ASP A 68 15.18 -1.96 -4.77
CA ASP A 68 14.32 -1.21 -5.68
C ASP A 68 14.59 0.28 -5.52
N VAL A 69 14.76 0.97 -6.66
CA VAL A 69 14.92 2.42 -6.73
C VAL A 69 13.86 2.99 -7.67
N VAL A 70 12.90 3.71 -7.10
CA VAL A 70 11.84 4.41 -7.84
C VAL A 70 12.09 5.90 -7.79
N VAL A 71 12.27 6.50 -8.97
CA VAL A 71 12.48 7.94 -9.13
C VAL A 71 11.25 8.56 -9.76
N VAL A 72 10.75 9.64 -9.16
CA VAL A 72 9.79 10.54 -9.79
C VAL A 72 10.54 11.35 -10.86
N ASP A 73 10.50 10.85 -12.08
CA ASP A 73 11.28 11.37 -13.19
C ASP A 73 10.69 12.67 -13.76
N ARG A 74 9.36 12.81 -13.72
CA ARG A 74 8.67 14.04 -14.12
C ARG A 74 7.33 14.18 -13.40
N VAL A 75 7.01 15.39 -12.96
CA VAL A 75 5.68 15.82 -12.53
C VAL A 75 5.19 16.92 -13.47
N GLY A 76 3.96 16.81 -13.96
CA GLY A 76 3.35 17.81 -14.83
C GLY A 76 1.82 17.81 -14.73
N PRO A 77 1.14 18.73 -15.43
CA PRO A 77 -0.32 18.83 -15.40
C PRO A 77 -1.01 17.56 -15.91
N ASP A 78 -0.36 16.81 -16.82
CA ASP A 78 -0.92 15.59 -17.39
C ASP A 78 -0.77 14.37 -16.47
N GLY A 79 0.11 14.44 -15.46
CA GLY A 79 0.40 13.32 -14.57
C GLY A 79 1.85 13.20 -14.14
N VAL A 80 2.23 12.00 -13.73
CA VAL A 80 3.54 11.69 -13.12
C VAL A 80 4.19 10.55 -13.86
N ARG A 81 5.45 10.74 -14.24
CA ARG A 81 6.31 9.69 -14.78
C ARG A 81 7.25 9.18 -13.70
N TYR A 82 7.24 7.88 -13.49
CA TYR A 82 8.14 7.14 -12.63
C TYR A 82 9.16 6.40 -13.49
N ARG A 83 10.40 6.34 -13.02
CA ARG A 83 11.44 5.47 -13.51
C ARG A 83 11.82 4.52 -12.38
N TRP A 84 11.75 3.23 -12.65
CA TRP A 84 12.14 2.22 -11.68
C TRP A 84 13.32 1.44 -12.21
N SER A 85 14.32 1.23 -11.36
CA SER A 85 15.36 0.23 -11.53
C SER A 85 15.46 -0.67 -10.30
N PHE A 86 15.85 -1.92 -10.49
CA PHE A 86 16.12 -2.84 -9.38
C PHE A 86 17.39 -3.63 -9.62
N THR A 87 17.98 -4.11 -8.53
CA THR A 87 19.10 -5.05 -8.55
C THR A 87 18.86 -6.14 -7.49
N GLY A 88 19.03 -7.42 -7.80
CA GLY A 88 18.80 -8.50 -6.84
C GLY A 88 18.56 -9.86 -7.48
N GLY A 89 18.13 -10.86 -6.71
CA GLY A 89 17.62 -12.15 -7.25
C GLY A 89 18.65 -13.12 -7.81
N GLY A 90 19.95 -12.78 -7.83
CA GLY A 90 21.01 -13.72 -8.20
C GLY A 90 21.32 -14.71 -7.08
N ALA A 91 21.49 -15.99 -7.41
CA ALA A 91 22.10 -16.94 -6.48
C ALA A 91 23.49 -16.45 -6.05
N ALA A 92 23.92 -16.81 -4.84
CA ALA A 92 25.25 -16.48 -4.33
C ALA A 92 26.34 -16.88 -5.35
N GLY A 93 27.05 -15.90 -5.89
CA GLY A 93 28.08 -16.10 -6.91
C GLY A 93 27.62 -15.95 -8.36
N THR A 94 26.34 -15.70 -8.63
CA THR A 94 25.84 -15.33 -9.96
C THR A 94 25.72 -13.80 -10.09
N ARG A 95 25.66 -13.34 -11.35
CA ARG A 95 25.36 -11.93 -11.63
C ARG A 95 23.95 -11.62 -11.09
N ALA A 96 23.82 -10.51 -10.36
CA ALA A 96 22.52 -10.02 -9.91
C ALA A 96 21.62 -9.73 -11.11
N ASP A 97 20.34 -10.10 -11.01
CA ASP A 97 19.34 -9.65 -11.97
C ASP A 97 19.20 -8.15 -11.85
N GLN A 98 19.10 -7.50 -12.99
CA GLN A 98 18.94 -6.07 -13.10
C GLN A 98 17.88 -5.78 -14.15
N GLY A 99 17.07 -4.77 -13.88
CA GLY A 99 16.11 -4.28 -14.86
C GLY A 99 15.68 -2.87 -14.54
N ALA A 100 15.11 -2.23 -15.55
CA ALA A 100 14.53 -0.92 -15.43
C ALA A 100 13.34 -0.75 -16.37
N PHE A 101 12.38 0.07 -15.97
CA PHE A 101 11.23 0.43 -16.80
C PHE A 101 10.63 1.76 -16.34
N THR A 102 9.77 2.32 -17.18
CA THR A 102 9.05 3.56 -16.90
C THR A 102 7.55 3.32 -16.78
N ARG A 103 6.92 4.16 -15.95
CA ARG A 103 5.46 4.22 -15.83
C ARG A 103 5.00 5.65 -15.85
N PHE A 104 3.93 5.92 -16.58
CA PHE A 104 3.24 7.19 -16.55
C PHE A 104 1.81 6.99 -16.03
N VAL A 105 1.49 7.68 -14.94
CA VAL A 105 0.15 7.72 -14.35
C VAL A 105 -0.45 9.08 -14.65
N ARG A 106 -1.65 9.10 -15.22
CA ARG A 106 -2.33 10.35 -15.57
C ARG A 106 -2.78 11.10 -14.31
N ALA A 107 -2.93 12.42 -14.42
CA ALA A 107 -3.50 13.23 -13.35
C ALA A 107 -4.91 12.73 -12.95
N GLU A 108 -5.77 12.42 -13.93
CA GLU A 108 -7.12 11.86 -13.70
C GLU A 108 -7.09 10.54 -12.91
N ASP A 109 -6.08 9.69 -13.16
CA ASP A 109 -5.90 8.42 -12.47
C ASP A 109 -5.39 8.63 -11.04
N LEU A 110 -4.43 9.55 -10.83
CA LEU A 110 -3.96 9.94 -9.49
C LEU A 110 -5.06 10.59 -8.64
N GLU A 111 -6.01 11.26 -9.28
CA GLU A 111 -7.15 11.87 -8.61
C GLU A 111 -8.18 10.81 -8.21
N SER A 112 -8.57 9.93 -9.14
CA SER A 112 -9.83 9.19 -9.01
C SER A 112 -9.78 7.67 -9.25
N ALA A 113 -8.66 7.11 -9.75
CA ALA A 113 -8.66 5.70 -10.14
C ALA A 113 -8.94 4.77 -8.95
N PRO A 114 -9.92 3.85 -9.04
CA PRO A 114 -10.24 2.88 -7.99
C PRO A 114 -9.39 1.60 -8.13
N ARG A 115 -8.21 1.71 -8.75
CA ARG A 115 -7.34 0.59 -9.08
C ARG A 115 -5.89 0.99 -8.87
N VAL A 116 -5.13 0.07 -8.28
CA VAL A 116 -3.69 0.17 -8.15
C VAL A 116 -3.04 -1.02 -8.86
N ASN A 117 -2.07 -0.74 -9.72
CA ASN A 117 -1.24 -1.75 -10.35
C ASN A 117 0.14 -1.68 -9.71
N LEU A 118 0.50 -2.68 -8.89
CA LEU A 118 1.84 -2.78 -8.28
C LEU A 118 2.72 -3.81 -9.00
N VAL A 119 2.20 -4.36 -10.09
CA VAL A 119 2.82 -5.42 -10.88
C VAL A 119 3.31 -4.85 -12.18
N PHE A 120 4.55 -5.13 -12.54
CA PHE A 120 5.16 -4.53 -13.71
C PHE A 120 6.19 -5.44 -14.38
N SER A 121 6.21 -5.38 -15.71
CA SER A 121 7.22 -5.98 -16.57
C SER A 121 7.80 -4.94 -17.54
N SER A 122 9.02 -5.18 -18.02
CA SER A 122 9.67 -4.34 -19.04
C SER A 122 8.91 -4.34 -20.38
N SER A 123 8.07 -5.34 -20.63
CA SER A 123 7.22 -5.43 -21.83
C SER A 123 5.85 -4.76 -21.68
N ASP A 124 5.44 -4.36 -20.47
CA ASP A 124 4.18 -3.65 -20.28
C ASP A 124 4.21 -2.27 -20.94
N PRO A 125 3.07 -1.77 -21.42
CA PRO A 125 2.96 -0.39 -21.85
C PRO A 125 3.34 0.56 -20.71
N GLU A 126 3.95 1.69 -21.04
CA GLU A 126 4.28 2.73 -20.06
C GLU A 126 3.04 3.22 -19.30
N ARG A 127 1.86 3.12 -19.91
CA ARG A 127 0.58 3.62 -19.39
C ARG A 127 -0.43 2.50 -19.23
N VAL A 128 -1.14 2.51 -18.10
CA VAL A 128 -2.28 1.63 -17.83
C VAL A 128 -3.47 2.50 -17.41
N PRO A 129 -4.34 2.91 -18.34
CA PRO A 129 -5.46 3.80 -18.04
C PRO A 129 -6.39 3.24 -16.95
N GLY A 130 -6.90 4.12 -16.09
CA GLY A 130 -7.80 3.75 -15.00
C GLY A 130 -7.09 3.08 -13.83
N ALA A 131 -5.77 3.22 -13.72
CA ALA A 131 -4.96 2.63 -12.65
C ALA A 131 -3.86 3.60 -12.17
N THR A 132 -3.60 3.58 -10.87
CA THR A 132 -2.41 4.19 -10.27
C THR A 132 -1.24 3.20 -10.20
N ALA A 133 -0.05 3.73 -9.92
CA ALA A 133 1.18 2.99 -9.65
C ALA A 133 1.88 3.61 -8.43
N PHE A 134 2.53 2.80 -7.59
CA PHE A 134 3.30 3.20 -6.39
C PHE A 134 2.52 3.91 -5.26
N SER A 135 1.33 4.45 -5.54
CA SER A 135 0.44 5.07 -4.56
C SER A 135 -1.02 4.75 -4.88
N LEU A 136 -1.91 4.92 -3.91
CA LEU A 136 -3.36 4.98 -4.14
C LEU A 136 -3.74 6.36 -4.73
N SER A 137 -4.93 6.45 -5.32
CA SER A 137 -5.49 7.74 -5.76
C SER A 137 -5.97 8.58 -4.59
N SER A 138 -6.09 9.90 -4.81
CA SER A 138 -6.54 10.85 -3.79
C SER A 138 -7.97 10.55 -3.32
N ALA A 139 -8.87 10.17 -4.24
CA ALA A 139 -10.24 9.77 -3.91
C ALA A 139 -10.26 8.54 -2.99
N VAL A 140 -9.50 7.49 -3.32
CA VAL A 140 -9.40 6.26 -2.50
C VAL A 140 -8.86 6.57 -1.11
N LEU A 141 -7.78 7.36 -1.01
CA LEU A 141 -7.21 7.76 0.29
C LEU A 141 -8.17 8.62 1.11
N SER A 142 -8.89 9.54 0.46
CA SER A 142 -9.86 10.41 1.12
C SER A 142 -11.03 9.60 1.67
N GLU A 143 -11.60 8.69 0.88
CA GLU A 143 -12.70 7.81 1.29
C GLU A 143 -12.25 6.86 2.42
N LEU A 144 -11.06 6.27 2.31
CA LEU A 144 -10.52 5.41 3.37
C LEU A 144 -10.38 6.16 4.70
N ARG A 145 -9.95 7.43 4.67
CA ARG A 145 -9.83 8.27 5.88
C ARG A 145 -11.17 8.70 6.45
N SER A 146 -12.15 9.02 5.62
CA SER A 146 -13.43 9.57 6.07
C SER A 146 -14.44 8.49 6.45
N ALA A 147 -14.52 7.41 5.68
CA ALA A 147 -15.48 6.32 5.86
C ALA A 147 -14.87 5.09 6.54
N GLY A 148 -13.54 5.04 6.70
CA GLY A 148 -12.83 3.88 7.24
C GLY A 148 -12.73 2.70 6.27
N GLN A 149 -13.31 2.80 5.07
CA GLN A 149 -13.23 1.78 4.03
C GLN A 149 -13.51 2.34 2.64
N THR A 150 -13.05 1.66 1.59
CA THR A 150 -13.27 2.01 0.18
C THR A 150 -13.16 0.77 -0.70
N ARG A 151 -13.74 0.82 -1.92
CA ARG A 151 -13.58 -0.24 -2.92
C ARG A 151 -12.25 -0.06 -3.67
N LEU A 152 -11.53 -1.15 -3.87
CA LEU A 152 -10.26 -1.12 -4.59
C LEU A 152 -10.12 -2.37 -5.48
N SER A 153 -9.50 -2.17 -6.65
CA SER A 153 -8.95 -3.26 -7.47
C SER A 153 -7.43 -3.27 -7.40
N TYR A 154 -6.83 -4.41 -7.08
CA TYR A 154 -5.38 -4.59 -7.01
C TYR A 154 -4.93 -5.61 -8.06
N ALA A 155 -3.83 -5.32 -8.75
CA ALA A 155 -3.23 -6.23 -9.73
C ALA A 155 -2.22 -7.18 -9.09
N GLU A 156 -2.33 -8.47 -9.39
CA GLU A 156 -1.32 -9.50 -9.11
C GLU A 156 -0.81 -10.12 -10.43
N LEU A 157 0.43 -10.61 -10.44
CA LEU A 157 0.88 -11.52 -11.50
C LEU A 157 0.16 -12.84 -11.29
N ASP A 158 -0.61 -13.27 -12.29
CA ASP A 158 -1.06 -14.64 -12.32
C ASP A 158 0.15 -15.49 -12.73
N ASP A 159 0.62 -16.33 -11.81
CA ASP A 159 1.59 -17.38 -12.09
C ASP A 159 0.93 -18.48 -12.94
N ALA A 160 0.08 -18.18 -13.93
CA ALA A 160 -0.63 -19.21 -14.69
C ALA A 160 0.31 -20.23 -15.36
N LEU A 161 1.55 -19.82 -15.69
CA LEU A 161 2.62 -20.71 -16.14
C LEU A 161 3.29 -21.48 -14.98
N GLY A 162 3.42 -20.84 -13.82
CA GLY A 162 3.84 -21.48 -12.57
C GLY A 162 2.83 -22.54 -12.13
N GLY A 163 1.53 -22.25 -12.16
CA GLY A 163 0.42 -23.16 -11.89
C GLY A 163 0.39 -24.35 -12.84
N LEU A 164 0.66 -24.16 -14.14
CA LEU A 164 0.68 -25.25 -15.11
C LEU A 164 1.89 -26.20 -14.92
N LEU A 165 3.05 -25.68 -14.51
CA LEU A 165 4.20 -26.50 -14.09
C LEU A 165 4.02 -27.07 -12.66
N HIS A 166 3.24 -26.40 -11.80
CA HIS A 166 2.95 -26.78 -10.43
C HIS A 166 1.87 -27.88 -10.34
N ASP A 167 0.92 -27.91 -11.28
CA ASP A 167 -0.07 -28.99 -11.45
C ASP A 167 0.59 -30.29 -11.92
N LEU A 168 1.64 -30.18 -12.74
CA LEU A 168 2.51 -31.32 -13.07
C LEU A 168 3.32 -31.82 -11.86
N ALA A 169 3.52 -30.98 -10.84
CA ALA A 169 4.30 -31.30 -9.64
C ALA A 169 3.45 -31.63 -8.38
N GLY A 170 2.12 -31.52 -8.44
CA GLY A 170 1.18 -32.12 -7.48
C GLY A 170 1.23 -31.61 -6.02
N ARG A 171 1.46 -30.33 -5.74
CA ARG A 171 1.53 -29.80 -4.36
C ARG A 171 0.56 -28.62 -4.10
N PRO A 172 0.01 -28.47 -2.87
CA PRO A 172 -0.88 -27.35 -2.53
C PRO A 172 -0.11 -26.07 -2.17
N ALA A 173 -0.59 -24.94 -2.69
CA ALA A 173 -0.03 -23.61 -2.43
C ALA A 173 -0.47 -23.07 -1.05
N GLN A 174 0.47 -22.81 -0.14
CA GLN A 174 0.22 -22.07 1.10
C GLN A 174 1.02 -20.77 1.15
N GLY A 175 0.26 -19.70 1.41
CA GLY A 175 0.61 -18.35 1.88
C GLY A 175 2.07 -17.91 1.84
N ALA A 176 2.44 -17.13 0.81
CA ALA A 176 3.53 -16.16 0.90
C ALA A 176 3.09 -14.85 0.25
N SER A 177 3.28 -13.77 1.00
CA SER A 177 2.90 -12.36 0.78
C SER A 177 3.18 -11.81 -0.63
N GLY A 178 2.11 -11.42 -1.33
CA GLY A 178 2.11 -11.01 -2.76
C GLY A 178 2.80 -9.69 -3.09
N LEU A 179 3.11 -8.82 -2.13
CA LEU A 179 3.82 -7.56 -2.42
C LEU A 179 5.31 -7.78 -2.73
N ALA A 180 5.95 -8.79 -2.15
CA ALA A 180 7.36 -9.12 -2.42
C ALA A 180 7.55 -9.85 -3.77
N ARG A 181 6.52 -10.56 -4.26
CA ARG A 181 6.55 -11.27 -5.56
C ARG A 181 6.01 -10.45 -6.73
N GLY A 182 5.14 -9.47 -6.48
CA GLY A 182 4.49 -8.67 -7.53
C GLY A 182 5.44 -7.89 -8.42
N ILE A 183 6.72 -7.82 -8.07
CA ILE A 183 7.72 -7.04 -8.78
C ILE A 183 8.72 -7.90 -9.57
N GLY A 184 8.43 -9.18 -9.81
CA GLY A 184 9.32 -10.05 -10.60
C GLY A 184 9.37 -9.66 -12.09
N ILE A 185 10.54 -9.82 -12.72
CA ILE A 185 10.70 -9.79 -14.19
C ILE A 185 10.01 -11.04 -14.76
N GLY A 186 8.69 -11.02 -14.84
CA GLY A 186 7.92 -12.08 -15.48
C GLY A 186 7.96 -11.93 -17.00
N LEU A 187 8.48 -12.94 -17.69
CA LEU A 187 8.25 -13.14 -19.12
C LEU A 187 6.75 -13.41 -19.33
N GLY A 188 5.95 -12.36 -19.57
CA GLY A 188 4.60 -12.49 -20.13
C GLY A 188 3.50 -13.05 -19.22
N GLY A 189 3.59 -12.93 -17.90
CA GLY A 189 2.50 -13.32 -17.00
C GLY A 189 1.22 -12.50 -17.26
N THR A 190 0.05 -13.17 -17.24
CA THR A 190 -1.23 -12.47 -17.35
C THR A 190 -1.48 -11.67 -16.07
N ARG A 191 -1.81 -10.39 -16.21
CA ARG A 191 -2.18 -9.55 -15.07
C ARG A 191 -3.62 -9.85 -14.66
N THR A 192 -3.80 -10.23 -13.41
CA THR A 192 -5.10 -10.55 -12.85
C THR A 192 -5.48 -9.54 -11.79
N TYR A 193 -6.72 -9.06 -11.84
CA TYR A 193 -7.22 -8.02 -10.94
C TYR A 193 -8.17 -8.61 -9.90
N TYR A 194 -7.76 -8.53 -8.64
CA TYR A 194 -8.63 -8.83 -7.52
C TYR A 194 -9.44 -7.59 -7.15
N ARG A 195 -10.73 -7.77 -6.88
CA ARG A 195 -11.63 -6.69 -6.49
C ARG A 195 -12.10 -6.91 -5.07
N GLY A 196 -12.24 -5.84 -4.31
CA GLY A 196 -12.59 -5.97 -2.91
C GLY A 196 -12.72 -4.65 -2.18
N THR A 197 -12.64 -4.77 -0.86
CA THR A 197 -12.72 -3.65 0.06
C THR A 197 -11.40 -3.50 0.78
N LEU A 198 -10.90 -2.27 0.84
CA LEU A 198 -9.81 -1.85 1.71
C LEU A 198 -10.42 -1.14 2.91
N SER A 199 -10.08 -1.56 4.13
CA SER A 199 -10.62 -1.01 5.38
C SER A 199 -9.49 -0.60 6.32
N LEU A 200 -9.64 0.51 7.04
CA LEU A 200 -8.68 0.90 8.08
C LEU A 200 -8.67 -0.15 9.19
N VAL A 201 -7.48 -0.56 9.63
CA VAL A 201 -7.30 -1.43 10.80
C VAL A 201 -7.43 -0.61 12.08
N SER A 202 -6.97 0.64 12.04
CA SER A 202 -7.05 1.61 13.14
C SER A 202 -7.30 3.01 12.57
N PRO A 203 -8.10 3.86 13.25
CA PRO A 203 -8.21 5.28 12.88
C PRO A 203 -6.93 6.05 13.22
N ASP A 204 -6.14 5.57 14.18
CA ASP A 204 -4.89 6.21 14.58
C ASP A 204 -3.74 5.84 13.62
N PRO A 205 -2.93 6.83 13.18
CA PRO A 205 -1.77 6.54 12.34
C PRO A 205 -0.75 5.64 13.05
N VAL A 206 -0.20 4.68 12.30
CA VAL A 206 0.95 3.88 12.74
C VAL A 206 2.23 4.62 12.40
N VAL A 207 3.22 4.56 13.28
CA VAL A 207 4.52 5.20 13.05
C VAL A 207 5.46 4.25 12.33
N LEU A 208 5.88 4.61 11.12
CA LEU A 208 6.89 3.89 10.36
C LEU A 208 8.25 4.62 10.44
N PRO A 209 9.34 3.93 10.83
CA PRO A 209 10.66 4.52 10.77
C PRO A 209 11.14 4.58 9.32
N LEU A 210 11.41 5.78 8.81
CA LEU A 210 11.93 5.99 7.44
C LEU A 210 13.26 6.73 7.48
N LEU A 211 14.07 6.57 6.45
CA LEU A 211 15.20 7.45 6.17
C LEU A 211 14.77 8.52 5.16
N LEU A 212 14.70 9.76 5.59
CA LEU A 212 14.47 10.91 4.72
C LEU A 212 15.76 11.70 4.60
N ASN A 213 16.37 11.69 3.40
CA ASN A 213 17.67 12.32 3.13
C ASN A 213 18.75 11.87 4.11
N GLY A 214 18.83 10.56 4.37
CA GLY A 214 19.79 9.95 5.31
C GLY A 214 19.44 10.14 6.79
N ARG A 215 18.42 10.93 7.13
CA ARG A 215 17.98 11.12 8.52
C ARG A 215 16.79 10.22 8.86
N ARG A 216 16.89 9.48 9.96
CA ARG A 216 15.76 8.70 10.48
C ARG A 216 14.64 9.63 10.96
N ILE A 217 13.42 9.39 10.49
CA ILE A 217 12.21 10.10 10.91
C ILE A 217 11.12 9.11 11.33
N ALA A 218 10.22 9.56 12.21
CA ALA A 218 8.98 8.87 12.54
C ALA A 218 7.89 9.36 11.59
N PHE A 219 7.49 8.54 10.63
CA PHE A 219 6.51 8.90 9.61
C PHE A 219 5.13 8.32 9.96
N PRO A 220 4.07 9.14 10.08
CA PRO A 220 2.72 8.64 10.30
C PRO A 220 2.16 8.01 9.02
N ALA A 221 1.75 6.76 9.10
CA ALA A 221 1.17 5.98 8.01
C ALA A 221 -0.24 5.48 8.37
N LEU A 222 -1.08 5.30 7.36
CA LEU A 222 -2.35 4.58 7.53
C LEU A 222 -2.05 3.09 7.55
N HIS A 223 -2.73 2.35 8.41
CA HIS A 223 -2.73 0.89 8.41
C HIS A 223 -4.09 0.40 7.95
N ALA A 224 -4.11 -0.33 6.85
CA ALA A 224 -5.33 -0.81 6.22
C ALA A 224 -5.23 -2.30 5.89
N ARG A 225 -6.39 -2.94 5.77
CA ARG A 225 -6.52 -4.34 5.42
C ARG A 225 -7.47 -4.47 4.24
N GLY A 226 -7.00 -5.15 3.20
CA GLY A 226 -7.75 -5.44 2.00
C GLY A 226 -8.25 -6.86 1.98
N ARG A 227 -9.54 -7.05 1.69
CA ARG A 227 -10.13 -8.36 1.40
C ARG A 227 -10.57 -8.35 -0.04
N PHE A 228 -9.91 -9.12 -0.88
CA PHE A 228 -10.13 -9.13 -2.33
C PHE A 228 -10.46 -10.52 -2.85
N ALA A 229 -11.22 -10.56 -3.94
CA ALA A 229 -11.63 -11.79 -4.59
C ALA A 229 -11.40 -11.75 -6.09
N LEU A 230 -11.15 -12.94 -6.63
CA LEU A 230 -11.16 -13.27 -8.05
C LEU A 230 -11.82 -14.64 -8.21
N ARG A 231 -13.00 -14.67 -8.83
CA ARG A 231 -13.83 -15.90 -8.91
C ARG A 231 -14.04 -16.47 -7.50
N GLU A 232 -13.66 -17.73 -7.28
CA GLU A 232 -13.79 -18.43 -5.99
C GLU A 232 -12.60 -18.18 -5.05
N ARG A 233 -11.52 -17.55 -5.54
CA ARG A 233 -10.32 -17.28 -4.73
C ARG A 233 -10.49 -15.97 -3.97
N GLN A 234 -10.30 -16.02 -2.66
CA GLN A 234 -10.23 -14.86 -1.79
C GLN A 234 -8.82 -14.71 -1.21
N ILE A 235 -8.34 -13.47 -1.13
CA ILE A 235 -7.09 -13.10 -0.49
C ILE A 235 -7.32 -11.97 0.52
N GLU A 236 -6.49 -11.96 1.55
CA GLU A 236 -6.41 -10.89 2.54
C GLU A 236 -4.98 -10.34 2.55
N LEU A 237 -4.85 -9.02 2.54
CA LEU A 237 -3.57 -8.30 2.47
C LEU A 237 -3.59 -7.17 3.50
N ASP A 238 -2.51 -6.99 4.25
CA ASP A 238 -2.29 -5.81 5.09
C ASP A 238 -1.43 -4.78 4.33
N PHE A 239 -1.77 -3.50 4.49
CA PHE A 239 -1.17 -2.33 3.84
C PHE A 239 -0.77 -1.27 4.87
#